data_AF-A0A8S9WNE8-F1
#
_entry.id   AF-A0A8S9WNE8-F1
#
_cell.length_a   1.000
_cell.length_b   1.000
_cell.length_c   1.000
_cell.angle_alpha   90.00
_cell.angle_beta   90.00
_cell.angle_gamma   90.00
#
_symmetry.space_group_name_H-M   'P 1'
#
loop_
_entity.id
_entity.type
_entity.pdbx_description
1 polymer ?
#
loop_
_entity_poly.entity_id
_entity_poly.type
_entity_poly.pdbx_seq_one_letter_code
_entity_poly.pdbx_strand_id
1 'polypeptide(L)'
;MGKRITEAKSFLQKASKIIQEASDAEVAEILGDGVLELLLCSILKPKKDFPDISIYDYLLQNKHRATLVALLRHAITHNYSVKGTVEGNPVFVSPDFHQWFQGGVMFLQGEKRFEGLIGHYQNGEVKFAIAARDVRGGEQLGPDDFIFISIEEAKERFKKIKLNSFDSLDAAVKRLESLLENQSNDKSKYQSLLEENPWMFGTEYEAIYSHQALDNENIPDFTGVRVHDKYRDIIEIKHPFLTLFRKSDGEFASDFNTAWNQAERYINFASTDSDYLRRKGLMFENPKCYLLIGYNLTDEQRKKIVVKERMNPSIRVRTYEDFLICSKSTIQFVKNHNGKLEVDTTADNSG
;
A
#
# COMPACT_ATOMS: atom_id res chain seq x y z
N MET A 1 20.46 7.21 -44.64
CA MET A 1 19.93 6.44 -43.49
C MET A 1 21.02 6.00 -42.51
N GLY A 2 22.20 5.55 -42.98
CA GLY A 2 23.28 5.06 -42.10
C GLY A 2 23.86 6.08 -41.10
N LYS A 3 24.04 7.35 -41.49
CA LYS A 3 24.69 8.38 -40.63
C LYS A 3 24.00 8.57 -39.27
N ARG A 4 22.66 8.72 -39.26
CA ARG A 4 21.88 8.89 -38.01
C ARG A 4 21.93 7.67 -37.10
N ILE A 5 21.94 6.46 -37.66
CA ILE A 5 22.03 5.22 -36.88
C ILE A 5 23.42 5.09 -36.26
N THR A 6 24.47 5.38 -37.03
CA THR A 6 25.86 5.37 -36.53
C THR A 6 26.07 6.42 -35.44
N GLU A 7 25.52 7.62 -35.62
CA GLU A 7 25.54 8.69 -34.60
C GLU A 7 24.82 8.25 -33.33
N ALA A 8 23.59 7.73 -33.42
CA ALA A 8 22.84 7.25 -32.26
C ALA A 8 23.57 6.13 -31.50
N LYS A 9 24.15 5.16 -32.22
CA LYS A 9 24.98 4.09 -31.60
C LYS A 9 26.19 4.67 -30.89
N SER A 10 26.90 5.62 -31.52
CA SER A 10 28.05 6.28 -30.91
C SER A 10 27.66 7.06 -29.65
N PHE A 11 26.52 7.77 -29.66
CA PHE A 11 26.02 8.48 -28.48
C PHE A 11 25.68 7.51 -27.35
N LEU A 12 24.98 6.41 -27.63
CA LEU A 12 24.65 5.41 -26.59
C LEU A 12 25.92 4.77 -26.01
N GLN A 13 26.92 4.44 -26.84
CA GLN A 13 28.20 3.92 -26.38
C GLN A 13 28.96 4.91 -25.50
N LYS A 14 28.98 6.20 -25.90
CA LYS A 14 29.59 7.26 -25.10
C LYS A 14 28.87 7.46 -23.77
N ALA A 15 27.53 7.52 -23.78
CA ALA A 15 26.72 7.65 -22.58
C ALA A 15 26.95 6.47 -21.62
N SER A 16 26.96 5.23 -22.16
CA SER A 16 27.28 4.02 -21.41
C SER A 16 28.64 4.10 -20.74
N LYS A 17 29.67 4.56 -21.47
CA LYS A 17 31.03 4.72 -20.93
C LYS A 17 31.08 5.79 -19.83
N ILE A 18 30.43 6.94 -20.05
CA ILE A 18 30.35 8.03 -19.07
C ILE A 18 29.71 7.54 -17.78
N ILE A 19 28.56 6.85 -17.86
CA ILE A 19 27.85 6.33 -16.68
C ILE A 19 28.71 5.29 -15.95
N GLN A 20 29.44 4.45 -16.68
CA GLN A 20 30.32 3.43 -16.08
C GLN A 20 31.52 4.04 -15.34
N GLU A 21 32.01 5.18 -15.79
CA GLU A 21 33.18 5.88 -15.22
C GLU A 21 32.77 6.93 -14.16
N ALA A 22 31.48 7.30 -14.09
CA ALA A 22 30.95 8.29 -13.17
C ALA A 22 30.87 7.76 -11.72
N SER A 23 31.10 8.65 -10.77
CA SER A 23 30.79 8.44 -9.36
C SER A 23 29.27 8.45 -9.12
N ASP A 24 28.84 7.90 -7.98
CA ASP A 24 27.41 7.85 -7.60
C ASP A 24 26.77 9.25 -7.52
N ALA A 25 27.53 10.25 -7.04
CA ALA A 25 27.10 11.65 -7.01
C ALA A 25 26.90 12.23 -8.42
N GLU A 26 27.81 11.94 -9.36
CA GLU A 26 27.67 12.37 -10.77
C GLU A 26 26.50 11.67 -11.46
N VAL A 27 26.24 10.39 -11.13
CA VAL A 27 25.06 9.67 -11.62
C VAL A 27 23.76 10.32 -11.14
N ALA A 28 23.70 10.77 -9.88
CA ALA A 28 22.54 11.48 -9.35
C ALA A 28 22.25 12.78 -10.12
N GLU A 29 23.29 13.54 -10.50
CA GLU A 29 23.15 14.74 -11.34
C GLU A 29 22.62 14.40 -12.74
N ILE A 30 23.11 13.31 -13.36
CA ILE A 30 22.61 12.84 -14.66
C ILE A 30 21.12 12.48 -14.62
N LEU A 31 20.64 11.97 -13.48
CA LEU A 31 19.24 11.56 -13.29
C LEU A 31 18.30 12.75 -13.01
N GLY A 32 18.79 13.82 -12.38
CA GLY A 32 17.98 14.92 -11.83
C GLY A 32 17.28 15.82 -12.85
N ASP A 33 17.78 15.90 -14.08
CA ASP A 33 17.30 16.88 -15.08
C ASP A 33 16.13 16.35 -15.94
N GLY A 34 15.57 15.19 -15.63
CA GLY A 34 14.47 14.58 -16.41
C GLY A 34 14.88 14.11 -17.81
N VAL A 35 16.18 14.21 -18.16
CA VAL A 35 16.73 13.77 -19.46
C VAL A 35 16.46 12.30 -19.71
N LEU A 36 16.56 11.46 -18.67
CA LEU A 36 16.25 10.04 -18.78
C LEU A 36 14.76 9.80 -19.04
N GLU A 37 13.87 10.55 -18.39
CA GLU A 37 12.43 10.48 -18.65
C GLU A 37 12.11 10.88 -20.09
N LEU A 38 12.72 11.97 -20.58
CA LEU A 38 12.60 12.41 -21.97
C LEU A 38 13.09 11.33 -22.96
N LEU A 39 14.23 10.70 -22.67
CA LEU A 39 14.75 9.60 -23.47
C LEU A 39 13.76 8.44 -23.52
N LEU A 40 13.27 7.97 -22.36
CA LEU A 40 12.33 6.84 -22.28
C LEU A 40 11.00 7.16 -22.98
N CYS A 41 10.42 8.34 -22.75
CA CYS A 41 9.21 8.80 -23.42
C CYS A 41 9.39 8.93 -24.94
N SER A 42 10.59 9.19 -25.43
CA SER A 42 10.90 9.26 -26.86
C SER A 42 10.90 7.90 -27.55
N ILE A 43 11.08 6.80 -26.81
CA ILE A 43 11.10 5.43 -27.36
C ILE A 43 9.70 5.01 -27.75
N LEU A 44 8.75 5.03 -26.82
CA LEU A 44 7.36 4.70 -27.07
C LEU A 44 6.48 5.60 -26.20
N LYS A 45 5.90 6.64 -26.80
CA LYS A 45 5.14 7.66 -26.07
C LYS A 45 3.88 7.05 -25.47
N PRO A 46 3.67 7.09 -24.14
CA PRO A 46 2.44 6.63 -23.51
C PRO A 46 1.25 7.39 -24.10
N LYS A 47 0.23 6.68 -24.57
CA LYS A 47 -1.00 7.31 -25.02
C LYS A 47 -1.81 7.75 -23.80
N LYS A 48 -2.28 9.00 -23.77
CA LYS A 48 -3.42 9.37 -22.91
C LYS A 48 -4.75 9.14 -23.62
N ASP A 49 -4.88 9.52 -24.90
CA ASP A 49 -6.13 9.33 -25.65
C ASP A 49 -5.86 9.22 -27.16
N PHE A 50 -6.29 8.14 -27.81
CA PHE A 50 -6.38 8.05 -29.26
C PHE A 50 -7.65 7.28 -29.61
N PRO A 51 -8.72 7.97 -30.01
CA PRO A 51 -10.03 7.35 -30.21
C PRO A 51 -10.09 6.38 -31.42
N ASP A 52 -9.13 6.49 -32.35
CA ASP A 52 -9.30 5.91 -33.69
C ASP A 52 -8.45 4.66 -34.00
N ILE A 53 -7.59 4.19 -33.07
CA ILE A 53 -6.85 2.93 -33.25
C ILE A 53 -6.82 2.10 -31.97
N SER A 54 -6.92 0.77 -32.10
CA SER A 54 -6.84 -0.13 -30.96
C SER A 54 -5.44 -0.12 -30.33
N ILE A 55 -5.33 -0.55 -29.06
CA ILE A 55 -4.04 -0.72 -28.38
C ILE A 55 -3.15 -1.72 -29.14
N TYR A 56 -3.73 -2.79 -29.68
CA TYR A 56 -3.02 -3.80 -30.46
C TYR A 56 -2.46 -3.22 -31.76
N ASP A 57 -3.25 -2.45 -32.49
CA ASP A 57 -2.80 -1.80 -33.73
C ASP A 57 -1.71 -0.78 -33.45
N TYR A 58 -1.82 -0.02 -32.36
CA TYR A 58 -0.77 0.88 -31.92
C TYR A 58 0.55 0.15 -31.63
N LEU A 59 0.50 -0.95 -30.87
CA LEU A 59 1.68 -1.76 -30.57
C LEU A 59 2.28 -2.37 -31.85
N LEU A 60 1.45 -2.84 -32.77
CA LEU A 60 1.89 -3.41 -34.05
C LEU A 60 2.57 -2.35 -34.93
N GLN A 61 1.97 -1.16 -35.06
CA GLN A 61 2.55 -0.02 -35.79
C GLN A 61 3.88 0.43 -35.20
N ASN A 62 4.07 0.25 -33.89
CA ASN A 62 5.26 0.65 -33.15
C ASN A 62 6.12 -0.55 -32.70
N LYS A 63 5.99 -1.72 -33.33
CA LYS A 63 6.54 -2.98 -32.81
C LYS A 63 8.03 -2.92 -32.45
N HIS A 64 8.86 -2.25 -33.26
CA HIS A 64 10.30 -2.14 -33.00
C HIS A 64 10.62 -1.24 -31.80
N ARG A 65 9.85 -0.16 -31.61
CA ARG A 65 9.92 0.70 -30.42
C ARG A 65 9.46 -0.05 -29.18
N ALA A 66 8.36 -0.80 -29.29
CA ALA A 66 7.88 -1.67 -28.23
C ALA A 66 8.88 -2.76 -27.86
N THR A 67 9.56 -3.37 -28.84
CA THR A 67 10.66 -4.31 -28.60
C THR A 67 11.81 -3.66 -27.83
N LEU A 68 12.18 -2.42 -28.15
CA LEU A 68 13.23 -1.70 -27.40
C LEU A 68 12.84 -1.48 -25.93
N VAL A 69 11.60 -1.07 -25.66
CA VAL A 69 11.10 -0.96 -24.27
C VAL A 69 11.09 -2.33 -23.58
N ALA A 70 10.67 -3.39 -24.27
CA ALA A 70 10.68 -4.74 -23.73
C ALA A 70 12.09 -5.23 -23.39
N LEU A 71 13.09 -4.93 -24.22
CA LEU A 71 14.49 -5.24 -23.96
C LEU A 71 15.03 -4.45 -22.76
N LEU A 72 14.72 -3.16 -22.64
CA LEU A 72 15.09 -2.37 -21.46
C LEU A 72 14.47 -2.95 -20.19
N ARG A 73 13.18 -3.27 -20.21
CA ARG A 73 12.50 -3.94 -19.09
C ARG A 73 13.13 -5.29 -18.79
N HIS A 74 13.48 -6.08 -19.81
CA HIS A 74 14.13 -7.38 -19.62
C HIS A 74 15.49 -7.21 -18.92
N ALA A 75 16.34 -6.31 -19.41
CA ALA A 75 17.63 -6.02 -18.79
C ALA A 75 17.48 -5.51 -17.34
N ILE A 76 16.57 -4.57 -17.10
CA ILE A 76 16.26 -4.05 -15.75
C ILE A 76 15.83 -5.19 -14.83
N THR A 77 14.83 -5.96 -15.27
CA THR A 77 14.28 -7.05 -14.46
C THR A 77 15.30 -8.13 -14.18
N HIS A 78 16.18 -8.44 -15.14
CA HIS A 78 17.05 -9.61 -15.04
C HIS A 78 18.41 -9.35 -14.42
N ASN A 79 18.97 -8.16 -14.62
CA ASN A 79 20.35 -7.88 -14.24
C ASN A 79 20.48 -7.15 -12.90
N TYR A 80 19.40 -6.49 -12.45
CA TYR A 80 19.46 -5.60 -11.28
C TYR A 80 18.71 -6.14 -10.06
N SER A 81 18.22 -7.39 -10.12
CA SER A 81 17.73 -8.09 -8.93
C SER A 81 18.81 -9.01 -8.39
N VAL A 82 19.19 -8.83 -7.14
CA VAL A 82 20.11 -9.73 -6.44
C VAL A 82 19.31 -10.91 -5.91
N LYS A 83 19.72 -12.13 -6.26
CA LYS A 83 19.17 -13.35 -5.66
C LYS A 83 19.93 -13.61 -4.36
N GLY A 84 19.21 -13.79 -3.26
CA GLY A 84 19.77 -14.15 -1.97
C GLY A 84 18.89 -15.17 -1.27
N THR A 85 19.18 -15.42 0.00
CA THR A 85 18.37 -16.28 0.86
C THR A 85 17.91 -15.50 2.10
N VAL A 86 16.66 -15.69 2.48
CA VAL A 86 16.11 -15.24 3.76
C VAL A 86 15.53 -16.48 4.43
N GLU A 87 16.12 -16.87 5.55
CA GLU A 87 15.77 -18.12 6.25
C GLU A 87 15.82 -19.39 5.38
N GLY A 88 16.80 -19.45 4.47
CA GLY A 88 16.94 -20.57 3.55
C GLY A 88 15.95 -20.57 2.37
N ASN A 89 14.99 -19.63 2.34
CA ASN A 89 14.13 -19.42 1.18
C ASN A 89 14.80 -18.48 0.18
N PRO A 90 14.82 -18.82 -1.12
CA PRO A 90 15.36 -17.94 -2.14
C PRO A 90 14.47 -16.70 -2.28
N VAL A 91 15.09 -15.52 -2.20
CA VAL A 91 14.42 -14.24 -2.44
C VAL A 91 15.17 -13.44 -3.50
N PHE A 92 14.46 -12.52 -4.13
CA PHE A 92 15.04 -11.46 -4.95
C PHE A 92 14.93 -10.13 -4.21
N VAL A 93 16.04 -9.38 -4.21
CA VAL A 93 16.13 -8.00 -3.76
C VAL A 93 16.33 -7.12 -4.99
N SER A 94 15.37 -6.27 -5.31
CA SER A 94 15.38 -5.40 -6.49
C SER A 94 15.37 -3.94 -6.05
N PRO A 95 16.13 -3.03 -6.66
CA PRO A 95 16.07 -1.61 -6.32
C PRO A 95 14.67 -1.05 -6.59
N ASP A 96 14.18 -0.20 -5.69
CA ASP A 96 12.93 0.56 -5.92
C ASP A 96 13.28 1.95 -6.47
N PHE A 97 12.42 2.53 -7.29
CA PHE A 97 12.70 3.85 -7.86
C PHE A 97 12.38 4.99 -6.88
N HIS A 98 11.58 4.73 -5.85
CA HIS A 98 11.26 5.69 -4.82
C HIS A 98 12.37 5.72 -3.76
N GLN A 99 13.45 6.47 -4.03
CA GLN A 99 14.54 6.68 -3.09
C GLN A 99 14.22 7.87 -2.15
N TRP A 100 13.29 7.66 -1.22
CA TRP A 100 12.80 8.74 -0.34
C TRP A 100 13.80 9.24 0.71
N PHE A 101 14.81 8.45 1.07
CA PHE A 101 15.72 8.72 2.19
C PHE A 101 17.16 8.90 1.72
N GLN A 102 17.83 9.98 2.13
CA GLN A 102 19.17 10.35 1.65
C GLN A 102 20.34 9.52 2.21
N GLY A 103 20.08 8.55 3.10
CA GLY A 103 21.13 7.79 3.79
C GLY A 103 20.94 6.27 3.74
N GLY A 104 20.07 5.79 2.85
CA GLY A 104 19.75 4.38 2.75
C GLY A 104 19.27 4.03 1.34
N VAL A 105 19.07 2.74 1.12
CA VAL A 105 18.61 2.22 -0.17
C VAL A 105 17.23 1.62 0.01
N MET A 106 16.31 2.08 -0.83
CA MET A 106 14.97 1.52 -0.96
C MET A 106 14.98 0.37 -1.97
N PHE A 107 14.31 -0.74 -1.64
CA PHE A 107 14.26 -1.95 -2.46
C PHE A 107 12.93 -2.69 -2.32
N LEU A 108 12.67 -3.62 -3.23
CA LEU A 108 11.62 -4.62 -3.16
C LEU A 108 12.24 -5.98 -2.82
N GLN A 109 11.67 -6.69 -1.85
CA GLN A 109 12.06 -8.05 -1.49
C GLN A 109 10.90 -9.02 -1.63
N GLY A 110 11.07 -10.04 -2.48
CA GLY A 110 10.02 -11.05 -2.72
C GLY A 110 10.53 -12.31 -3.42
N GLU A 111 9.64 -13.28 -3.64
CA GLU A 111 9.96 -14.54 -4.34
C GLU A 111 10.24 -14.33 -5.84
N LYS A 112 9.81 -13.18 -6.38
CA LYS A 112 9.99 -12.78 -7.77
C LYS A 112 10.68 -11.42 -7.83
N ARG A 113 11.32 -11.16 -8.96
CA ARG A 113 12.05 -9.92 -9.27
C ARG A 113 11.06 -8.75 -9.34
N PHE A 114 11.40 -7.62 -8.70
CA PHE A 114 10.60 -6.39 -8.67
C PHE A 114 9.18 -6.60 -8.11
N GLU A 115 9.03 -7.54 -7.19
CA GLU A 115 7.80 -7.81 -6.46
C GLU A 115 8.11 -7.97 -4.97
N GLY A 116 7.09 -7.84 -4.13
CA GLY A 116 7.18 -8.08 -2.70
C GLY A 116 7.14 -6.81 -1.87
N LEU A 117 7.82 -6.83 -0.73
CA LEU A 117 7.74 -5.77 0.26
C LEU A 117 8.74 -4.66 -0.02
N ILE A 118 8.34 -3.42 0.25
CA ILE A 118 9.24 -2.28 0.22
C ILE A 118 10.14 -2.36 1.47
N GLY A 119 11.44 -2.53 1.25
CA GLY A 119 12.48 -2.47 2.26
C GLY A 119 13.26 -1.17 2.18
N HIS A 120 13.82 -0.76 3.30
CA HIS A 120 14.76 0.34 3.44
C HIS A 120 15.96 -0.17 4.23
N TYR A 121 17.14 -0.14 3.62
CA TYR A 121 18.39 -0.47 4.26
C TYR A 121 19.16 0.79 4.64
N GLN A 122 19.44 0.97 5.93
CA GLN A 122 20.20 2.10 6.43
C GLN A 122 21.02 1.67 7.65
N ASN A 123 22.29 2.09 7.70
CA ASN A 123 23.21 1.85 8.83
C ASN A 123 23.35 0.36 9.25
N GLY A 124 23.31 -0.57 8.30
CA GLY A 124 23.42 -2.01 8.60
C GLY A 124 22.11 -2.68 9.00
N GLU A 125 21.00 -1.94 9.05
CA GLU A 125 19.69 -2.44 9.44
C GLU A 125 18.73 -2.42 8.25
N VAL A 126 18.00 -3.52 8.05
CA VAL A 126 16.87 -3.60 7.13
C VAL A 126 15.59 -3.32 7.89
N LYS A 127 14.82 -2.34 7.41
CA LYS A 127 13.46 -2.06 7.85
C LYS A 127 12.52 -2.27 6.69
N PHE A 128 11.29 -2.68 6.97
CA PHE A 128 10.27 -2.85 5.95
C PHE A 128 9.16 -1.84 6.14
N ALA A 129 8.68 -1.33 5.01
CA ALA A 129 7.57 -0.42 4.96
C ALA A 129 6.29 -1.17 5.31
N ILE A 130 5.62 -0.73 6.37
CA ILE A 130 4.20 -0.95 6.57
C ILE A 130 3.46 0.31 6.15
N ALA A 131 2.24 0.17 5.66
CA ALA A 131 1.44 1.32 5.29
C ALA A 131 1.13 2.15 6.56
N ALA A 132 1.50 3.44 6.57
CA ALA A 132 1.15 4.39 7.63
C ALA A 132 -0.34 4.78 7.56
N ARG A 133 -0.93 4.59 6.38
CA ARG A 133 -2.33 4.82 6.06
C ARG A 133 -2.73 3.86 4.94
N ASP A 134 -4.02 3.76 4.66
CA ASP A 134 -4.45 3.04 3.46
C ASP A 134 -3.90 3.69 2.20
N VAL A 135 -3.30 2.83 1.37
CA VAL A 135 -2.80 3.14 0.05
C VAL A 135 -3.76 2.52 -0.96
N ARG A 136 -4.38 3.34 -1.80
CA ARG A 136 -5.26 2.85 -2.88
C ARG A 136 -4.46 2.62 -4.16
N GLY A 137 -4.91 1.66 -4.96
CA GLY A 137 -4.33 1.40 -6.28
C GLY A 137 -4.34 2.68 -7.14
N GLY A 138 -3.15 3.10 -7.60
CA GLY A 138 -2.98 4.28 -8.44
C GLY A 138 -2.70 5.60 -7.70
N GLU A 139 -2.62 5.61 -6.37
CA GLU A 139 -2.13 6.77 -5.63
C GLU A 139 -0.61 6.95 -5.80
N GLN A 140 -0.15 8.20 -5.91
CA GLN A 140 1.28 8.51 -5.77
C GLN A 140 1.64 8.40 -4.29
N LEU A 141 2.74 7.71 -4.04
CA LEU A 141 3.19 7.39 -2.70
C LEU A 141 4.35 8.26 -2.26
N GLY A 142 4.27 8.74 -1.03
CA GLY A 142 5.31 9.50 -0.35
C GLY A 142 5.80 8.81 0.93
N PRO A 143 6.89 9.32 1.52
CA PRO A 143 7.46 8.77 2.76
C PRO A 143 6.46 8.75 3.92
N ASP A 144 5.56 9.74 4.01
CA ASP A 144 4.53 9.82 5.05
C ASP A 144 3.46 8.73 4.93
N ASP A 145 3.42 8.01 3.80
CA ASP A 145 2.49 6.90 3.57
C ASP A 145 2.99 5.58 4.14
N PHE A 146 4.22 5.56 4.66
CA PHE A 146 4.88 4.37 5.20
C PHE A 146 5.51 4.61 6.56
N ILE A 147 5.43 3.59 7.41
CA ILE A 147 6.25 3.48 8.61
C ILE A 147 7.24 2.35 8.35
N PHE A 148 8.53 2.62 8.51
CA PHE A 148 9.57 1.60 8.37
C PHE A 148 9.83 0.96 9.72
N ILE A 149 9.48 -0.31 9.85
CA ILE A 149 9.65 -1.07 11.10
C ILE A 149 10.64 -2.21 10.88
N SER A 150 11.38 -2.57 11.93
CA SER A 150 12.20 -3.78 11.90
C SER A 150 11.33 -5.03 12.00
N ILE A 151 11.90 -6.19 11.67
CA ILE A 151 11.22 -7.49 11.84
C ILE A 151 10.90 -7.72 13.32
N GLU A 152 11.81 -7.38 14.21
CA GLU A 152 11.65 -7.50 15.66
C GLU A 152 10.50 -6.64 16.15
N GLU A 153 10.41 -5.39 15.69
CA GLU A 153 9.32 -4.48 16.03
C GLU A 153 7.98 -5.01 15.53
N ALA A 154 7.93 -5.52 14.29
CA ALA A 154 6.74 -6.15 13.75
C ALA A 154 6.31 -7.36 14.61
N LYS A 155 7.25 -8.26 14.94
CA LYS A 155 7.00 -9.43 15.79
C LYS A 155 6.51 -9.05 17.18
N GLU A 156 7.05 -8.00 17.79
CA GLU A 156 6.56 -7.50 19.08
C GLU A 156 5.13 -6.97 18.99
N ARG A 157 4.80 -6.23 17.92
CA ARG A 157 3.42 -5.79 17.67
C ARG A 157 2.48 -6.99 17.55
N PHE A 158 2.86 -8.02 16.80
CA PHE A 158 2.04 -9.23 16.66
C PHE A 158 1.91 -10.03 17.98
N LYS A 159 2.95 -10.09 18.81
CA LYS A 159 2.88 -10.72 20.14
C LYS A 159 1.84 -10.04 21.04
N LYS A 160 1.75 -8.71 21.00
CA LYS A 160 0.74 -7.96 21.78
C LYS A 160 -0.69 -8.26 21.33
N ILE A 161 -0.90 -8.67 20.07
CA ILE A 161 -2.22 -8.94 19.50
C ILE A 161 -2.77 -10.35 19.84
N LYS A 162 -2.15 -11.11 20.76
CA LYS A 162 -2.58 -12.48 21.15
C LYS A 162 -2.78 -13.42 19.94
N LEU A 163 -1.82 -13.43 19.04
CA LEU A 163 -1.80 -14.39 17.94
C LEU A 163 -1.46 -15.79 18.44
N ASN A 164 -2.47 -16.66 18.48
CA ASN A 164 -2.31 -18.04 18.97
C ASN A 164 -1.57 -18.93 17.96
N SER A 165 -1.67 -18.68 16.65
CA SER A 165 -0.89 -19.35 15.58
C SER A 165 -1.06 -18.69 14.20
N PHE A 166 -0.17 -18.97 13.23
CA PHE A 166 -0.35 -18.54 11.84
C PHE A 166 -1.59 -19.15 11.16
N ASP A 167 -1.95 -20.38 11.51
CA ASP A 167 -3.17 -21.03 11.00
C ASP A 167 -4.44 -20.26 11.41
N SER A 168 -4.41 -19.60 12.57
CA SER A 168 -5.53 -18.75 13.03
C SER A 168 -5.69 -17.48 12.20
N LEU A 169 -4.61 -16.94 11.62
CA LEU A 169 -4.66 -15.78 10.71
C LEU A 169 -5.39 -16.12 9.40
N ASP A 170 -4.98 -17.23 8.77
CA ASP A 170 -5.60 -17.67 7.51
C ASP A 170 -7.07 -18.03 7.73
N ALA A 171 -7.41 -18.63 8.88
CA ALA A 171 -8.79 -18.96 9.22
C ALA A 171 -9.69 -17.71 9.32
N ALA A 172 -9.18 -16.62 9.91
CA ALA A 172 -9.93 -15.37 9.99
C ALA A 172 -10.17 -14.72 8.63
N VAL A 173 -9.16 -14.72 7.75
CA VAL A 173 -9.31 -14.24 6.36
C VAL A 173 -10.32 -15.08 5.59
N LYS A 174 -10.21 -16.42 5.67
CA LYS A 174 -11.18 -17.33 5.05
C LYS A 174 -12.60 -17.13 5.57
N ARG A 175 -12.75 -16.83 6.87
CA ARG A 175 -14.04 -16.49 7.46
C ARG A 175 -14.60 -15.18 6.89
N LEU A 176 -13.76 -14.15 6.71
CA LEU A 176 -14.18 -12.91 6.04
C LEU A 176 -14.62 -13.17 4.60
N GLU A 177 -13.81 -13.90 3.82
CA GLU A 177 -14.11 -14.27 2.44
C GLU A 177 -15.44 -15.01 2.36
N SER A 178 -15.65 -16.00 3.22
CA SER A 178 -16.90 -16.76 3.26
C SER A 178 -18.11 -15.87 3.60
N LEU A 179 -17.98 -14.90 4.51
CA LEU A 179 -19.07 -13.95 4.79
C LEU A 179 -19.41 -13.09 3.56
N LEU A 180 -18.39 -12.67 2.80
CA LEU A 180 -18.55 -11.85 1.59
C LEU A 180 -19.11 -12.68 0.42
N GLU A 181 -18.62 -13.89 0.19
CA GLU A 181 -19.10 -14.80 -0.86
C GLU A 181 -20.57 -15.18 -0.64
N ASN A 182 -20.96 -15.43 0.62
CA ASN A 182 -22.34 -15.71 0.99
C ASN A 182 -23.25 -14.48 1.03
N GLN A 183 -22.73 -13.31 0.66
CA GLN A 183 -23.43 -12.03 0.69
C GLN A 183 -24.15 -11.74 2.02
N SER A 184 -23.49 -12.01 3.14
CA SER A 184 -24.11 -11.82 4.44
C SER A 184 -24.35 -10.33 4.74
N ASN A 185 -25.59 -9.96 5.06
CA ASN A 185 -25.96 -8.62 5.50
C ASN A 185 -25.94 -8.45 7.03
N ASP A 186 -25.53 -9.49 7.75
CA ASP A 186 -25.54 -9.49 9.21
C ASP A 186 -24.27 -8.82 9.75
N LYS A 187 -24.38 -7.53 10.10
CA LYS A 187 -23.29 -6.74 10.71
C LYS A 187 -22.66 -7.46 11.92
N SER A 188 -23.45 -8.17 12.73
CA SER A 188 -22.96 -8.81 13.95
C SER A 188 -21.90 -9.88 13.67
N LYS A 189 -21.98 -10.57 12.53
CA LYS A 189 -20.98 -11.57 12.12
C LYS A 189 -19.64 -10.94 11.79
N TYR A 190 -19.66 -9.79 11.12
CA TYR A 190 -18.45 -9.02 10.83
C TYR A 190 -17.86 -8.43 12.12
N GLN A 191 -18.71 -7.90 13.00
CA GLN A 191 -18.29 -7.39 14.31
C GLN A 191 -17.57 -8.47 15.13
N SER A 192 -18.19 -9.64 15.31
CA SER A 192 -17.59 -10.77 16.07
C SER A 192 -16.27 -11.22 15.44
N LEU A 193 -16.19 -11.32 14.11
CA LEU A 193 -14.95 -11.67 13.44
C LEU A 193 -13.82 -10.68 13.79
N LEU A 194 -14.11 -9.37 13.75
CA LEU A 194 -13.12 -8.31 13.97
C LEU A 194 -12.76 -8.13 15.44
N GLU A 195 -13.68 -8.41 16.36
CA GLU A 195 -13.42 -8.47 17.80
C GLU A 195 -12.49 -9.63 18.17
N GLU A 196 -12.68 -10.78 17.52
CA GLU A 196 -11.83 -11.95 17.69
C GLU A 196 -10.47 -11.79 16.98
N ASN A 197 -10.41 -10.94 15.94
CA ASN A 197 -9.25 -10.78 15.07
C ASN A 197 -8.87 -9.30 14.83
N PRO A 198 -8.55 -8.54 15.89
CA PRO A 198 -8.25 -7.11 15.78
C PRO A 198 -7.01 -6.79 14.92
N TRP A 199 -6.11 -7.77 14.72
CA TRP A 199 -4.96 -7.63 13.83
C TRP A 199 -5.37 -7.30 12.38
N MET A 200 -6.60 -7.65 11.97
CA MET A 200 -7.09 -7.39 10.62
C MET A 200 -7.20 -5.89 10.30
N PHE A 201 -7.25 -5.03 11.33
CA PHE A 201 -7.22 -3.57 11.16
C PHE A 201 -5.85 -3.04 10.74
N GLY A 202 -4.82 -3.88 10.73
CA GLY A 202 -3.48 -3.55 10.28
C GLY A 202 -2.51 -3.31 11.44
N THR A 203 -1.26 -2.97 11.08
CA THR A 203 -0.15 -2.81 12.03
C THR A 203 0.05 -1.37 12.48
N GLU A 204 -0.77 -0.44 11.99
CA GLU A 204 -0.81 0.96 12.39
C GLU A 204 -1.33 1.15 13.83
N TYR A 205 -2.01 0.14 14.39
CA TYR A 205 -2.56 0.15 15.74
C TYR A 205 -1.80 -0.80 16.69
N GLU A 206 -1.49 -0.30 17.89
CA GLU A 206 -0.95 -1.11 18.99
C GLU A 206 -2.04 -1.94 19.66
N ALA A 207 -3.25 -1.40 19.73
CA ALA A 207 -4.40 -2.05 20.34
C ALA A 207 -5.70 -1.57 19.69
N ILE A 208 -6.66 -2.47 19.56
CA ILE A 208 -8.03 -2.19 19.14
C ILE A 208 -8.97 -2.54 20.29
N TYR A 209 -9.90 -1.65 20.60
CA TYR A 209 -10.91 -1.83 21.64
C TYR A 209 -12.29 -1.75 21.03
N SER A 210 -13.12 -2.77 21.24
CA SER A 210 -14.51 -2.74 20.79
C SER A 210 -15.40 -1.96 21.75
N HIS A 211 -16.41 -1.27 21.19
CA HIS A 211 -17.48 -0.61 21.92
C HIS A 211 -17.03 0.33 23.06
N GLN A 212 -15.88 0.99 22.89
CA GLN A 212 -15.38 1.94 23.88
C GLN A 212 -16.16 3.25 23.78
N ALA A 213 -17.16 3.40 24.65
CA ALA A 213 -18.08 4.52 24.68
C ALA A 213 -17.36 5.88 24.90
N LEU A 214 -17.50 6.78 23.92
CA LEU A 214 -17.05 8.17 24.03
C LEU A 214 -17.92 8.87 25.09
N ASP A 215 -19.23 8.76 24.95
CA ASP A 215 -20.26 9.14 25.94
C ASP A 215 -21.44 8.13 25.94
N ASN A 216 -22.60 8.53 26.45
CA ASN A 216 -23.78 7.66 26.52
C ASN A 216 -24.48 7.41 25.17
N GLU A 217 -24.21 8.24 24.15
CA GLU A 217 -24.87 8.20 22.84
C GLU A 217 -23.91 7.84 21.70
N ASN A 218 -22.60 8.02 21.94
CA ASN A 218 -21.52 7.87 20.99
C ASN A 218 -20.68 6.66 21.35
N ILE A 219 -21.12 5.51 20.86
CA ILE A 219 -20.45 4.23 21.05
C ILE A 219 -19.99 3.74 19.67
N PRO A 220 -18.75 4.03 19.26
CA PRO A 220 -18.20 3.49 18.02
C PRO A 220 -18.02 1.98 18.13
N ASP A 221 -18.06 1.28 16.98
CA ASP A 221 -17.82 -0.16 16.95
C ASP A 221 -16.42 -0.51 17.49
N PHE A 222 -15.40 0.27 17.11
CA PHE A 222 -14.06 0.15 17.67
C PHE A 222 -13.33 1.49 17.82
N THR A 223 -12.31 1.51 18.67
CA THR A 223 -11.26 2.53 18.67
C THR A 223 -9.89 1.86 18.60
N GLY A 224 -8.97 2.44 17.83
CA GLY A 224 -7.61 1.93 17.67
C GLY A 224 -6.58 2.89 18.23
N VAL A 225 -5.66 2.41 19.05
CA VAL A 225 -4.53 3.21 19.56
C VAL A 225 -3.39 3.14 18.56
N ARG A 226 -3.06 4.26 17.92
CA ARG A 226 -2.02 4.38 16.91
C ARG A 226 -0.65 4.09 17.52
N VAL A 227 0.20 3.36 16.80
CA VAL A 227 1.53 2.99 17.30
C VAL A 227 2.44 4.22 17.44
N HIS A 228 2.39 5.14 16.47
CA HIS A 228 3.37 6.22 16.31
C HIS A 228 3.25 7.35 17.34
N ASP A 229 2.04 7.63 17.84
CA ASP A 229 1.79 8.76 18.75
C ASP A 229 0.91 8.40 19.96
N LYS A 230 0.41 7.16 20.05
CA LYS A 230 -0.47 6.66 21.12
C LYS A 230 -1.84 7.35 21.19
N TYR A 231 -2.19 8.17 20.22
CA TYR A 231 -3.53 8.72 20.08
C TYR A 231 -4.46 7.71 19.43
N ARG A 232 -5.77 7.98 19.48
CA ARG A 232 -6.79 7.07 19.00
C ARG A 232 -7.40 7.50 17.69
N ASP A 233 -7.71 6.51 16.87
CA ASP A 233 -8.65 6.60 15.78
C ASP A 233 -9.94 5.86 16.11
N ILE A 234 -10.97 6.17 15.35
CA ILE A 234 -12.33 5.64 15.47
C ILE A 234 -12.56 4.72 14.26
N ILE A 235 -13.21 3.59 14.48
CA ILE A 235 -13.57 2.68 13.40
C ILE A 235 -15.05 2.34 13.56
N GLU A 236 -15.82 2.61 12.51
CA GLU A 236 -17.24 2.27 12.41
C GLU A 236 -17.42 1.31 11.24
N ILE A 237 -18.15 0.23 11.45
CA ILE A 237 -18.39 -0.78 10.43
C ILE A 237 -19.87 -0.80 10.04
N LYS A 238 -20.14 -0.99 8.76
CA LYS A 238 -21.47 -1.32 8.21
C LYS A 238 -21.37 -2.62 7.44
N HIS A 239 -22.49 -3.31 7.21
CA HIS A 239 -22.44 -4.52 6.39
C HIS A 239 -22.01 -4.19 4.95
N PRO A 240 -21.26 -5.09 4.28
CA PRO A 240 -20.60 -4.79 3.00
C PRO A 240 -21.56 -4.41 1.86
N PHE A 241 -22.77 -4.97 1.86
CA PHE A 241 -23.76 -4.77 0.79
C PHE A 241 -24.77 -3.66 1.11
N LEU A 242 -24.44 -2.75 2.03
CA LEU A 242 -25.27 -1.56 2.28
C LEU A 242 -25.43 -0.77 0.98
N THR A 243 -26.63 -0.25 0.71
CA THR A 243 -26.87 0.52 -0.51
C THR A 243 -26.18 1.87 -0.41
N LEU A 244 -25.03 2.03 -1.08
CA LEU A 244 -24.26 3.28 -0.98
C LEU A 244 -24.67 4.33 -2.00
N PHE A 245 -25.21 3.90 -3.14
CA PHE A 245 -25.57 4.75 -4.26
C PHE A 245 -26.97 4.42 -4.74
N ARG A 246 -27.72 5.45 -5.10
CA ARG A 246 -29.04 5.29 -5.72
C ARG A 246 -28.88 4.79 -7.15
N LYS A 247 -29.69 3.80 -7.52
CA LYS A 247 -29.68 3.24 -8.88
C LYS A 247 -30.14 4.24 -9.96
N SER A 248 -30.89 5.26 -9.58
CA SER A 248 -31.51 6.23 -10.49
C SER A 248 -30.53 7.23 -11.10
N ASP A 249 -29.63 7.76 -10.28
CA ASP A 249 -28.74 8.88 -10.62
C ASP A 249 -27.27 8.63 -10.23
N GLY A 250 -27.00 7.51 -9.55
CA GLY A 250 -25.65 7.18 -9.07
C GLY A 250 -25.16 8.10 -7.95
N GLU A 251 -26.05 8.88 -7.33
CA GLU A 251 -25.74 9.73 -6.19
C GLU A 251 -25.78 8.96 -4.87
N PHE A 252 -25.19 9.51 -3.80
CA PHE A 252 -25.16 8.84 -2.50
C PHE A 252 -26.57 8.53 -1.99
N ALA A 253 -26.78 7.29 -1.57
CA ALA A 253 -28.02 6.83 -0.97
C ALA A 253 -28.13 7.28 0.49
N SER A 254 -29.35 7.19 1.04
CA SER A 254 -29.64 7.58 2.43
C SER A 254 -28.79 6.79 3.43
N ASP A 255 -28.55 5.50 3.16
CA ASP A 255 -27.78 4.65 4.06
C ASP A 255 -26.31 5.08 4.16
N PHE A 256 -25.68 5.44 3.04
CA PHE A 256 -24.33 6.02 3.05
C PHE A 256 -24.29 7.32 3.82
N ASN A 257 -25.23 8.25 3.57
CA ASN A 257 -25.27 9.52 4.28
C ASN A 257 -25.49 9.33 5.79
N THR A 258 -26.29 8.34 6.19
CA THR A 258 -26.50 7.99 7.60
C THR A 258 -25.20 7.51 8.25
N ALA A 259 -24.47 6.61 7.57
CA ALA A 259 -23.18 6.11 8.04
C ALA A 259 -22.12 7.23 8.10
N TRP A 260 -22.11 8.11 7.11
CA TRP A 260 -21.22 9.28 7.06
C TRP A 260 -21.49 10.26 8.20
N ASN A 261 -22.76 10.64 8.42
CA ASN A 261 -23.16 11.53 9.50
C ASN A 261 -22.81 10.96 10.88
N GLN A 262 -22.85 9.63 11.04
CA GLN A 262 -22.40 8.97 12.26
C GLN A 262 -20.88 9.12 12.48
N ALA A 263 -20.07 8.95 11.43
CA ALA A 263 -18.63 9.20 11.49
C ALA A 263 -18.31 10.68 11.81
N GLU A 264 -19.05 11.63 11.22
CA GLU A 264 -18.93 13.06 11.53
C GLU A 264 -19.23 13.36 12.98
N ARG A 265 -20.29 12.76 13.53
CA ARG A 265 -20.66 12.92 14.94
C ARG A 265 -19.54 12.46 15.87
N TYR A 266 -18.95 11.29 15.60
CA TYR A 266 -17.84 10.78 16.41
C TYR A 266 -16.59 11.64 16.34
N ILE A 267 -16.19 12.08 15.15
CA ILE A 267 -15.04 12.98 14.97
C ILE A 267 -15.27 14.30 15.69
N ASN A 268 -16.46 14.89 15.53
CA ASN A 268 -16.80 16.14 16.18
C ASN A 268 -16.68 16.00 17.69
N PHE A 269 -17.33 14.98 18.28
CA PHE A 269 -17.26 14.74 19.73
C PHE A 269 -15.82 14.49 20.21
N ALA A 270 -15.04 13.66 19.50
CA ALA A 270 -13.66 13.39 19.85
C ALA A 270 -12.77 14.64 19.83
N SER A 271 -13.11 15.61 19.00
CA SER A 271 -12.37 16.87 18.85
C SER A 271 -12.82 17.93 19.86
N THR A 272 -14.13 18.06 20.11
CA THR A 272 -14.70 19.10 20.98
C THR A 272 -14.61 18.75 22.47
N ASP A 273 -14.68 17.47 22.81
CA ASP A 273 -14.76 17.00 24.20
C ASP A 273 -13.47 16.28 24.64
N SER A 274 -12.34 16.69 24.06
CA SER A 274 -11.02 16.07 24.26
C SER A 274 -10.59 16.00 25.72
N ASP A 275 -10.90 17.01 26.54
CA ASP A 275 -10.60 17.01 27.98
C ASP A 275 -11.42 15.97 28.76
N TYR A 276 -12.69 15.79 28.40
CA TYR A 276 -13.54 14.77 29.00
C TYR A 276 -13.05 13.37 28.64
N LEU A 277 -12.71 13.15 27.37
CA LEU A 277 -12.14 11.89 26.89
C LEU A 277 -10.79 11.60 27.53
N ARG A 278 -9.92 12.61 27.67
CA ARG A 278 -8.63 12.49 28.36
C ARG A 278 -8.79 12.02 29.80
N ARG A 279 -9.79 12.55 30.55
CA ARG A 279 -10.11 12.08 31.91
C ARG A 279 -10.61 10.63 31.94
N LYS A 280 -11.22 10.14 30.86
CA LYS A 280 -11.58 8.71 30.66
C LYS A 280 -10.40 7.84 30.19
N GLY A 281 -9.20 8.39 30.02
CA GLY A 281 -8.05 7.67 29.44
C GLY A 281 -8.14 7.48 27.91
N LEU A 282 -9.02 8.22 27.26
CA LEU A 282 -9.23 8.22 25.82
C LEU A 282 -8.51 9.43 25.20
N MET A 283 -7.31 9.19 24.67
CA MET A 283 -6.49 10.23 24.06
C MET A 283 -6.80 10.33 22.56
N PHE A 284 -7.43 11.41 22.13
CA PHE A 284 -7.64 11.72 20.72
C PHE A 284 -6.89 13.01 20.38
N GLU A 285 -6.11 12.99 19.30
CA GLU A 285 -5.43 14.15 18.71
C GLU A 285 -5.42 13.94 17.20
N ASN A 286 -5.99 14.88 16.44
CA ASN A 286 -6.21 14.72 14.99
C ASN A 286 -6.77 13.33 14.62
N PRO A 287 -7.88 12.88 15.24
CA PRO A 287 -8.38 11.54 15.03
C PRO A 287 -8.89 11.32 13.61
N LYS A 288 -8.73 10.11 13.10
CA LYS A 288 -9.41 9.63 11.90
C LYS A 288 -10.59 8.75 12.29
N CYS A 289 -11.64 8.77 11.47
CA CYS A 289 -12.75 7.85 11.55
C CYS A 289 -12.76 7.01 10.27
N TYR A 290 -12.41 5.74 10.42
CA TYR A 290 -12.44 4.76 9.36
C TYR A 290 -13.83 4.14 9.29
N LEU A 291 -14.54 4.40 8.21
CA LEU A 291 -15.83 3.80 7.89
C LEU A 291 -15.59 2.57 7.01
N LEU A 292 -15.66 1.37 7.59
CA LEU A 292 -15.57 0.11 6.86
C LEU A 292 -16.93 -0.22 6.24
N ILE A 293 -17.05 -0.05 4.93
CA ILE A 293 -18.33 -0.09 4.22
C ILE A 293 -18.16 -0.36 2.72
N GLY A 294 -19.10 -1.08 2.12
CA GLY A 294 -19.13 -1.30 0.68
C GLY A 294 -18.29 -2.50 0.25
N TYR A 295 -18.77 -3.17 -0.79
CA TYR A 295 -18.12 -4.28 -1.47
C TYR A 295 -18.55 -4.26 -2.95
N ASN A 296 -17.65 -4.60 -3.85
CA ASN A 296 -17.68 -4.60 -5.30
C ASN A 296 -18.12 -3.27 -5.92
N LEU A 297 -17.58 -2.16 -5.38
CA LEU A 297 -17.82 -0.82 -5.91
C LEU A 297 -17.11 -0.61 -7.25
N THR A 298 -17.78 0.04 -8.20
CA THR A 298 -17.20 0.44 -9.48
C THR A 298 -16.18 1.57 -9.31
N ASP A 299 -15.29 1.76 -10.29
CA ASP A 299 -14.30 2.85 -10.26
C ASP A 299 -14.95 4.23 -10.12
N GLU A 300 -16.12 4.44 -10.73
CA GLU A 300 -16.86 5.70 -10.65
C GLU A 300 -17.41 5.93 -9.23
N GLN A 301 -17.96 4.89 -8.60
CA GLN A 301 -18.42 4.95 -7.21
C GLN A 301 -17.25 5.22 -6.25
N ARG A 302 -16.11 4.56 -6.46
CA ARG A 302 -14.89 4.79 -5.69
C ARG A 302 -14.39 6.24 -5.85
N LYS A 303 -14.40 6.79 -7.07
CA LYS A 303 -14.06 8.21 -7.30
C LYS A 303 -15.00 9.16 -6.57
N LYS A 304 -16.30 8.91 -6.56
CA LYS A 304 -17.26 9.74 -5.79
C LYS A 304 -16.97 9.71 -4.29
N ILE A 305 -16.64 8.54 -3.73
CA ILE A 305 -16.21 8.41 -2.33
C ILE A 305 -14.95 9.23 -2.08
N VAL A 306 -13.93 9.13 -2.94
CA VAL A 306 -12.69 9.92 -2.82
C VAL A 306 -12.98 11.42 -2.79
N VAL A 307 -13.88 11.90 -3.66
CA VAL A 307 -14.28 13.31 -3.67
C VAL A 307 -14.95 13.70 -2.34
N LYS A 308 -15.79 12.84 -1.77
CA LYS A 308 -16.43 13.08 -0.47
C LYS A 308 -15.42 13.13 0.68
N GLU A 309 -14.43 12.23 0.70
CA GLU A 309 -13.34 12.22 1.69
C GLU A 309 -12.47 13.47 1.63
N ARG A 310 -12.21 14.02 0.43
CA ARG A 310 -11.46 15.28 0.30
C ARG A 310 -12.15 16.46 0.98
N MET A 311 -13.48 16.42 1.10
CA MET A 311 -14.24 17.45 1.80
C MET A 311 -14.17 17.31 3.33
N ASN A 312 -13.85 16.13 3.85
CA ASN A 312 -13.63 15.89 5.28
C ASN A 312 -12.49 14.87 5.46
N PRO A 313 -11.23 15.33 5.51
CA PRO A 313 -10.07 14.44 5.54
C PRO A 313 -9.92 13.66 6.86
N SER A 314 -10.76 13.94 7.86
CA SER A 314 -10.82 13.18 9.11
C SER A 314 -11.68 11.92 9.00
N ILE A 315 -12.44 11.74 7.90
CA ILE A 315 -13.22 10.53 7.63
C ILE A 315 -12.61 9.81 6.42
N ARG A 316 -12.42 8.51 6.56
CA ARG A 316 -11.88 7.64 5.51
C ARG A 316 -12.77 6.44 5.32
N VAL A 317 -13.16 6.15 4.09
CA VAL A 317 -13.90 4.96 3.71
C VAL A 317 -12.91 3.86 3.34
N ARG A 318 -13.03 2.71 4.00
CA ARG A 318 -12.38 1.46 3.60
C ARG A 318 -13.45 0.53 3.05
N THR A 319 -13.28 0.00 1.83
CA THR A 319 -14.16 -1.07 1.36
C THR A 319 -13.73 -2.42 1.93
N TYR A 320 -14.63 -3.39 1.91
CA TYR A 320 -14.29 -4.75 2.35
C TYR A 320 -13.25 -5.42 1.44
N GLU A 321 -13.10 -5.02 0.16
CA GLU A 321 -11.96 -5.44 -0.65
C GLU A 321 -10.65 -4.88 -0.11
N ASP A 322 -10.61 -3.56 0.13
CA ASP A 322 -9.39 -2.88 0.58
C ASP A 322 -8.93 -3.50 1.91
N PHE A 323 -9.89 -3.77 2.79
CA PHE A 323 -9.67 -4.42 4.08
C PHE A 323 -9.15 -5.86 3.94
N LEU A 324 -9.72 -6.65 3.02
CA LEU A 324 -9.28 -8.01 2.74
C LEU A 324 -7.87 -8.05 2.14
N ILE A 325 -7.56 -7.15 1.21
CA ILE A 325 -6.23 -7.00 0.62
C ILE A 325 -5.21 -6.64 1.71
N CYS A 326 -5.51 -5.65 2.55
CA CYS A 326 -4.64 -5.25 3.65
C CYS A 326 -4.39 -6.41 4.63
N SER A 327 -5.44 -7.15 5.00
CA SER A 327 -5.33 -8.32 5.88
C SER A 327 -4.43 -9.40 5.29
N LYS A 328 -4.62 -9.74 4.00
CA LYS A 328 -3.80 -10.75 3.30
C LYS A 328 -2.34 -10.31 3.18
N SER A 329 -2.08 -9.06 2.82
CA SER A 329 -0.72 -8.50 2.74
C SER A 329 -0.04 -8.53 4.10
N THR A 330 -0.77 -8.24 5.18
CA THR A 330 -0.24 -8.34 6.54
C THR A 330 0.17 -9.77 6.88
N ILE A 331 -0.67 -10.77 6.59
CA ILE A 331 -0.30 -12.19 6.80
C ILE A 331 0.95 -12.55 6.01
N GLN A 332 1.01 -12.17 4.73
CA GLN A 332 2.15 -12.49 3.88
C GLN A 332 3.44 -11.87 4.42
N PHE A 333 3.36 -10.62 4.89
CA PHE A 333 4.47 -9.94 5.55
C PHE A 333 5.01 -10.76 6.72
N VAL A 334 4.14 -11.18 7.65
CA VAL A 334 4.55 -11.94 8.84
C VAL A 334 5.12 -13.30 8.47
N LYS A 335 4.49 -14.01 7.52
CA LYS A 335 4.93 -15.34 7.07
C LYS A 335 6.32 -15.31 6.44
N ASN A 336 6.64 -14.24 5.69
CA ASN A 336 7.90 -14.12 4.96
C ASN A 336 9.11 -13.72 5.83
N HIS A 337 8.92 -13.28 7.07
CA HIS A 337 9.98 -12.61 7.87
C HIS A 337 10.14 -13.22 9.27
N ASN A 338 10.07 -14.54 9.41
CA ASN A 338 10.19 -15.17 10.71
C ASN A 338 11.63 -15.37 11.21
N GLY A 339 12.64 -14.81 10.52
CA GLY A 339 14.05 -14.94 10.92
C GLY A 339 15.05 -14.23 10.02
N LYS A 340 16.30 -14.31 10.46
CA LYS A 340 17.38 -13.38 10.11
C LYS A 340 17.83 -13.50 8.65
N LEU A 341 18.12 -12.36 8.05
CA LEU A 341 18.83 -12.23 6.78
C LEU A 341 20.28 -12.72 6.94
N GLU A 342 20.66 -13.75 6.20
CA GLU A 342 22.06 -14.12 5.95
C GLU A 342 22.34 -13.85 4.47
N VAL A 343 23.27 -12.93 4.19
CA VAL A 343 23.62 -12.58 2.81
C VAL A 343 24.60 -13.62 2.29
N ASP A 344 24.16 -14.48 1.37
CA ASP A 344 25.04 -15.36 0.63
C ASP A 344 25.68 -14.60 -0.54
N THR A 345 26.90 -14.11 -0.34
CA THR A 345 27.67 -13.37 -1.36
C THR A 345 28.34 -14.32 -2.35
N THR A 346 27.56 -15.20 -2.98
CA THR A 346 28.02 -15.94 -4.15
C THR A 346 27.46 -15.27 -5.40
N ALA A 347 28.20 -14.27 -5.89
CA ALA A 347 28.00 -13.73 -7.22
C ALA A 347 28.20 -14.88 -8.22
N ASP A 348 27.10 -15.31 -8.82
CA ASP A 348 27.06 -16.32 -9.88
C ASP A 348 27.68 -15.71 -11.14
N ASN A 349 29.02 -15.77 -11.22
CA ASN A 349 29.77 -15.54 -12.44
C ASN A 349 29.60 -16.78 -13.33
N SER A 350 28.45 -16.89 -13.99
CA SER A 350 28.26 -17.88 -15.06
C SER A 350 27.41 -17.32 -16.20
N GLY A 351 28.08 -16.94 -17.30
CA GLY A 351 27.51 -16.81 -18.64
C GLY A 351 27.48 -15.42 -19.24
#